data_AF-A0A9D6Q380-F1
#
_entry.id   AF-A0A9D6Q380-F1
#
_cell.length_a   1.000
_cell.length_b   1.000
_cell.length_c   1.000
_cell.angle_alpha   90.00
_cell.angle_beta   90.00
_cell.angle_gamma   90.00
#
_symmetry.space_group_name_H-M   'P 1'
#
loop_
_entity.id
_entity.type
_entity.pdbx_description
1 polymer ?
#
loop_
_entity_poly.entity_id
_entity_poly.type
_entity_poly.pdbx_seq_one_letter_code
_entity_poly.pdbx_strand_id
1 'polypeptide(L)'
;MSSSPLFSRILELRGFTDPQKIDDFLNPALGQLKDPFQMKGVREACDRIGEAIRQREKILIHGDYDVDGVTGAAILSRTLRILKADFQCFLPDRAGDGYG
;
A
#
# COMPACT_ATOMS: atom_id res chain seq x y z
N MET A 1 5.56 30.14 -4.24
CA MET A 1 4.99 30.14 -5.61
C MET A 1 3.89 31.18 -5.70
N SER A 2 3.82 31.97 -6.77
CA SER A 2 2.66 32.84 -7.02
C SER A 2 1.54 31.99 -7.61
N SER A 3 0.64 31.46 -6.78
CA SER A 3 -0.53 30.72 -7.24
C SER A 3 -1.66 31.68 -7.65
N SER A 4 -2.46 31.28 -8.64
CA SER A 4 -3.67 32.02 -9.02
C SER A 4 -4.60 32.21 -7.79
N PRO A 5 -5.27 33.37 -7.63
CA PRO A 5 -6.21 33.60 -6.55
C PRO A 5 -7.29 32.51 -6.42
N LEU A 6 -7.72 31.93 -7.55
CA LEU A 6 -8.68 30.83 -7.56
C LEU A 6 -8.10 29.55 -6.95
N PHE A 7 -6.84 29.23 -7.25
CA PHE A 7 -6.17 28.05 -6.72
C PHE A 7 -5.98 28.17 -5.20
N SER A 8 -5.53 29.34 -4.73
CA SER A 8 -5.44 29.63 -3.29
C SER A 8 -6.79 29.50 -2.60
N ARG A 9 -7.87 30.01 -3.21
CA ARG A 9 -9.22 29.89 -2.65
C ARG A 9 -9.70 28.44 -2.55
N ILE A 10 -9.40 27.60 -3.54
CA ILE A 10 -9.75 26.16 -3.50
C ILE A 10 -8.99 25.43 -2.39
N LEU A 11 -7.71 25.75 -2.19
CA LEU A 11 -6.90 25.18 -1.10
C LEU A 11 -7.47 25.55 0.27
N GLU A 12 -7.79 26.83 0.49
CA GLU A 12 -8.44 27.30 1.71
C GLU A 12 -9.75 26.56 1.99
N LEU A 13 -10.61 26.40 0.98
CA LEU A 13 -11.89 25.69 1.10
C LEU A 13 -11.72 24.19 1.41
N ARG A 14 -10.56 23.60 1.09
CA ARG A 14 -10.19 22.22 1.45
C ARG A 14 -9.46 22.12 2.80
N GLY A 15 -9.35 23.22 3.54
CA GLY A 15 -8.71 23.27 4.86
C GLY A 15 -7.18 23.43 4.82
N PHE A 16 -6.60 23.72 3.66
CA PHE A 16 -5.18 24.00 3.52
C PHE A 16 -4.91 25.49 3.68
N THR A 17 -4.57 25.91 4.91
CA THR A 17 -4.23 27.30 5.25
C THR A 17 -2.76 27.49 5.63
N ASP A 18 -2.06 26.38 5.90
CA ASP A 18 -0.64 26.36 6.26
C ASP A 18 0.22 26.18 4.98
N PRO A 19 1.09 27.14 4.64
CA PRO A 19 1.97 27.06 3.48
C PRO A 19 2.81 25.79 3.42
N GLN A 20 3.29 25.29 4.57
CA GLN A 20 4.12 24.09 4.60
C GLN A 20 3.29 22.84 4.26
N LYS A 21 2.07 22.74 4.81
CA LYS A 21 1.16 21.63 4.50
C LYS A 21 0.67 21.65 3.06
N ILE A 22 0.53 22.84 2.47
CA ILE A 22 0.22 22.99 1.05
C ILE A 22 1.36 22.42 0.20
N ASP A 23 2.61 22.78 0.52
CA ASP A 23 3.77 22.28 -0.22
C ASP A 23 3.92 20.76 -0.07
N ASP A 24 3.82 20.25 1.15
CA ASP A 24 3.90 18.80 1.42
C ASP A 24 2.81 18.00 0.68
N PHE A 25 1.61 18.56 0.55
CA PHE A 25 0.50 17.92 -0.16
C PHE A 25 0.67 17.95 -1.69
N LEU A 26 1.15 19.06 -2.25
CA LEU A 26 1.32 19.21 -3.69
C LEU A 26 2.60 18.54 -4.21
N ASN A 27 3.62 18.44 -3.35
CA ASN A 27 4.92 17.88 -3.67
C ASN A 27 5.28 16.75 -2.69
N PRO A 28 4.51 15.65 -2.68
CA PRO A 28 4.76 14.55 -1.75
C PRO A 28 6.08 13.85 -2.09
N ALA A 29 6.85 13.51 -1.06
CA ALA A 29 8.09 12.77 -1.14
C ALA A 29 8.00 11.48 -0.34
N LEU A 30 8.69 10.42 -0.81
CA LEU A 30 8.72 9.13 -0.11
C LEU A 30 9.24 9.25 1.33
N GLY A 31 10.13 10.22 1.62
CA GLY A 31 10.63 10.48 2.96
C GLY A 31 9.58 11.02 3.95
N GLN A 32 8.41 11.46 3.48
CA GLN A 32 7.29 11.89 4.31
C GLN A 32 6.36 10.73 4.69
N LEU A 33 6.57 9.53 4.15
CA LEU A 33 5.82 8.35 4.55
C LEU A 33 6.13 8.02 6.02
N LYS A 34 5.09 7.64 6.76
CA LYS A 34 5.26 7.15 8.14
C LYS A 34 6.01 5.82 8.15
N ASP A 35 6.67 5.54 9.26
CA ASP A 35 7.25 4.22 9.49
C ASP A 35 6.16 3.15 9.36
N PRO A 36 6.28 2.20 8.40
CA PRO A 36 5.26 1.17 8.20
C PRO A 36 5.06 0.28 9.44
N PHE A 37 6.05 0.16 10.33
CA PHE A 37 5.90 -0.60 11.58
C PHE A 37 5.00 0.07 12.61
N GLN A 38 4.58 1.32 12.39
CA GLN A 38 3.54 1.96 13.19
C GLN A 38 2.13 1.46 12.84
N MET A 39 1.97 0.81 11.68
CA MET A 39 0.72 0.17 11.32
C MET A 39 0.56 -1.12 12.13
N LYS A 40 -0.59 -1.23 12.80
CA LYS A 40 -0.94 -2.39 13.62
C LYS A 40 -0.78 -3.69 12.82
N GLY A 41 -0.03 -4.66 13.37
CA GLY A 41 0.11 -6.00 12.78
C GLY A 41 1.19 -6.12 11.71
N VAL A 42 1.82 -5.03 11.25
CA VAL A 42 2.83 -5.11 10.18
C VAL A 42 4.08 -5.84 10.64
N ARG A 43 4.55 -5.58 11.87
CA ARG A 43 5.73 -6.26 12.42
C ARG A 43 5.49 -7.77 12.53
N GLU A 44 4.38 -8.14 13.12
CA GLU A 44 3.97 -9.52 13.35
C GLU A 44 3.79 -10.27 12.02
N ALA A 45 3.22 -9.60 11.00
CA ALA A 45 3.08 -10.16 9.66
C ALA A 45 4.45 -10.39 9.00
N CYS A 46 5.36 -9.41 9.07
CA CYS A 46 6.72 -9.58 8.55
C CYS A 46 7.45 -10.75 9.21
N ASP A 47 7.36 -10.88 10.54
CA ASP A 47 8.01 -11.95 11.29
C ASP A 47 7.43 -13.32 10.90
N ARG A 48 6.10 -13.44 10.80
CA ARG A 48 5.43 -14.69 10.41
C ARG A 48 5.75 -15.12 8.99
N ILE A 49 5.75 -14.18 8.04
CA ILE A 49 6.10 -14.44 6.64
C ILE A 49 7.59 -14.82 6.55
N GLY A 50 8.46 -14.12 7.27
CA GLY A 50 9.89 -14.45 7.35
C GLY A 50 10.13 -15.86 7.88
N GLU A 51 9.36 -16.30 8.88
CA GLU A 51 9.43 -17.67 9.40
C GLU A 51 8.96 -18.70 8.36
N ALA A 52 7.82 -18.46 7.70
CA ALA A 52 7.34 -19.33 6.61
C ALA A 52 8.40 -19.54 5.53
N ILE A 53 9.08 -18.47 5.12
CA ILE A 53 10.15 -18.52 4.11
C ILE A 53 11.32 -19.38 4.61
N ARG A 54 11.78 -19.17 5.85
CA ARG A 54 12.89 -19.95 6.44
C ARG A 54 12.56 -21.44 6.54
N GLN A 55 11.34 -21.76 6.95
CA GLN A 55 10.86 -23.13 7.10
C GLN A 55 10.42 -23.78 5.78
N ARG A 56 10.46 -23.04 4.65
CA ARG A 56 9.95 -23.47 3.34
C ARG A 56 8.48 -23.90 3.37
N GLU A 57 7.68 -23.20 4.18
CA GLU A 57 6.24 -23.34 4.15
C GLU A 57 5.67 -22.76 2.86
N LYS A 58 4.54 -23.32 2.41
CA LYS A 58 3.78 -22.75 1.30
C LYS A 58 3.02 -21.52 1.77
N ILE A 59 3.14 -20.42 1.02
CA ILE A 59 2.43 -19.17 1.27
C ILE A 59 1.34 -18.98 0.21
N LEU A 60 0.12 -18.66 0.64
CA LEU A 60 -0.94 -18.22 -0.27
C LEU A 60 -1.14 -16.72 -0.11
N ILE A 61 -0.96 -15.97 -1.20
CA ILE A 61 -1.43 -14.59 -1.30
C ILE A 61 -2.89 -14.66 -1.73
N HIS A 62 -3.80 -14.30 -0.83
CA HIS A 62 -5.22 -14.16 -1.13
C HIS A 62 -5.52 -12.67 -1.33
N GLY A 63 -5.60 -12.23 -2.59
CA GLY A 63 -5.88 -10.84 -2.94
C GLY A 63 -7.37 -10.56 -3.16
N ASP A 64 -7.69 -9.31 -3.43
CA ASP A 64 -9.01 -8.87 -3.93
C ASP A 64 -8.94 -8.61 -5.45
N TYR A 65 -10.09 -8.64 -6.12
CA TYR A 65 -10.21 -8.48 -7.58
C TYR A 65 -10.16 -7.03 -8.05
N ASP A 66 -10.24 -6.05 -7.14
CA ASP A 66 -10.13 -4.64 -7.50
C ASP A 66 -8.67 -4.23 -7.82
N VAL A 67 -8.50 -3.02 -8.36
CA VAL A 67 -7.18 -2.56 -8.82
C VAL A 67 -6.16 -2.51 -7.68
N ASP A 68 -6.59 -2.14 -6.47
CA ASP A 68 -5.72 -2.03 -5.31
C ASP A 68 -5.30 -3.42 -4.81
N GLY A 69 -6.23 -4.36 -4.72
CA GLY A 69 -6.02 -5.76 -4.36
C GLY A 69 -5.09 -6.48 -5.33
N VAL A 70 -5.32 -6.32 -6.64
CA VAL A 70 -4.47 -6.89 -7.69
C VAL A 70 -3.05 -6.30 -7.63
N THR A 71 -2.94 -4.99 -7.45
CA THR A 71 -1.63 -4.32 -7.37
C THR A 71 -0.87 -4.74 -6.12
N GLY A 72 -1.54 -4.82 -4.97
CA GLY A 72 -0.96 -5.32 -3.72
C GLY A 72 -0.48 -6.76 -3.84
N ALA A 73 -1.31 -7.64 -4.41
CA ALA A 73 -0.94 -9.03 -4.66
C ALA A 73 0.25 -9.16 -5.62
N ALA A 74 0.34 -8.31 -6.64
CA ALA A 74 1.47 -8.27 -7.57
C ALA A 74 2.77 -7.83 -6.88
N ILE A 75 2.72 -6.80 -6.03
CA ILE A 75 3.87 -6.34 -5.22
C ILE A 75 4.35 -7.45 -4.30
N LEU A 76 3.44 -8.09 -3.55
CA LEU A 76 3.79 -9.20 -2.64
C LEU A 76 4.36 -10.39 -3.40
N SER A 77 3.75 -10.77 -4.53
CA SER A 77 4.24 -11.85 -5.39
C SER A 77 5.65 -11.58 -5.88
N ARG A 78 5.95 -10.34 -6.29
CA ARG A 78 7.29 -9.95 -6.73
C ARG A 78 8.30 -10.04 -5.57
N THR A 79 7.93 -9.55 -4.40
CA THR A 79 8.78 -9.61 -3.19
C THR A 79 9.07 -11.06 -2.78
N LEU A 80 8.06 -11.92 -2.67
CA LEU A 80 8.24 -13.33 -2.32
C LEU A 80 9.08 -14.10 -3.35
N ARG A 81 8.94 -13.76 -4.64
CA ARG A 81 9.79 -14.33 -5.70
C ARG A 81 11.26 -13.95 -5.53
N ILE A 82 11.56 -12.69 -5.21
CA ILE A 82 12.94 -12.22 -4.94
C ILE A 82 13.52 -12.96 -3.72
N LEU A 83 12.68 -13.19 -2.70
CA LEU A 83 13.04 -13.93 -1.49
C LEU A 83 13.07 -15.46 -1.69
N LYS A 84 12.77 -15.96 -2.90
CA LYS A 84 12.74 -17.38 -3.26
C LYS A 84 11.80 -18.23 -2.38
N ALA A 85 10.68 -17.65 -1.97
CA ALA A 85 9.63 -18.35 -1.22
C ALA A 85 8.85 -19.32 -2.12
N ASP A 86 8.27 -20.39 -1.54
CA ASP A 86 7.25 -21.22 -2.19
C ASP A 86 5.88 -20.57 -1.96
N PHE A 87 5.28 -20.03 -3.01
CA PHE A 87 4.00 -19.31 -2.89
C PHE A 87 3.08 -19.48 -4.09
N GLN A 88 1.79 -19.28 -3.84
CA GLN A 88 0.74 -19.15 -4.84
C GLN A 88 -0.01 -17.83 -4.64
N CYS A 89 -0.63 -17.34 -5.70
CA CYS A 89 -1.50 -16.16 -5.65
C CYS A 89 -2.89 -16.56 -6.13
N PHE A 90 -3.90 -16.20 -5.35
CA PHE A 90 -5.29 -16.36 -5.69
C PHE A 90 -5.97 -15.00 -5.69
N LEU A 91 -6.74 -14.74 -6.74
CA LEU A 91 -7.60 -13.57 -6.89
C LEU A 91 -9.01 -14.09 -7.16
N PRO A 92 -10.02 -13.72 -6.36
CA PRO A 92 -11.39 -14.20 -6.55
C PRO A 92 -12.00 -13.67 -7.86
N ASP A 93 -12.94 -14.42 -8.43
CA ASP A 93 -13.78 -13.92 -9.52
C ASP A 93 -14.99 -13.18 -8.93
N ARG A 94 -15.13 -11.89 -9.25
CA ARG A 94 -16.25 -11.05 -8.81
C ARG A 94 -17.62 -11.65 -9.12
N ALA A 95 -17.77 -12.34 -10.24
CA ALA A 95 -19.05 -12.89 -10.68
C ALA A 95 -19.35 -14.27 -10.09
N GLY A 96 -18.31 -15.05 -9.76
CA GLY A 96 -18.43 -16.43 -9.29
C GLY A 96 -18.27 -16.63 -7.79
N ASP A 97 -17.30 -15.93 -7.18
CA ASP A 97 -16.87 -16.17 -5.80
C ASP A 97 -17.42 -15.11 -4.81
N GLY A 98 -17.95 -14.00 -5.32
CA GLY A 98 -18.45 -12.89 -4.50
C GLY A 98 -17.33 -11.98 -3.98
N TYR A 99 -17.60 -11.25 -2.88
CA TYR A 99 -16.59 -10.47 -2.17
C TYR A 99 -15.92 -11.39 -1.14
N GLY A 100 -14.58 -11.40 -1.13
CA GLY A 100 -13.79 -12.16 -0.14
C GLY A 100 -14.08 -11.74 1.30
#